data_AF-B4DCP6-F1
#
_entry.id   AF-B4DCP6-F1
#
_cell.length_a   1.000
_cell.length_b   1.000
_cell.length_c   1.000
_cell.angle_alpha   90.00
_cell.angle_beta   90.00
_cell.angle_gamma   90.00
#
_symmetry.space_group_name_H-M   'P 1'
#
loop_
_entity.id
_entity.type
_entity.pdbx_description
1 polymer ?
#
loop_
_entity_poly.entity_id
_entity_poly.type
_entity_poly.pdbx_seq_one_letter_code
_entity_poly.pdbx_strand_id
1 'polypeptide(L)'
;MKERLARWLQSRGLALNETKTRVVQSCESGFEFLGFTFRWQQSKKGTPYVHTEPSPAAKQSLRNRVRELTRRSTTWRVTGQTVHEINQVTRGWGNYFALAHYHRSFRQLNDFVAHRLRQWLWRKHGNRSGKFKHWTNRTLFDTYGLYEMPIRMAS
;
A
#
# COMPACT_ATOMS: atom_id res chain seq x y z
N MET A 1 17.83 -8.62 -28.94
CA MET A 1 17.69 -7.47 -28.00
C MET A 1 18.53 -7.65 -26.73
N LYS A 2 18.38 -8.75 -25.97
CA LYS A 2 19.17 -9.03 -24.75
C LYS A 2 20.69 -8.98 -24.96
N GLU A 3 21.20 -9.61 -26.01
CA GLU A 3 22.65 -9.64 -26.30
C GLU A 3 23.25 -8.26 -26.62
N ARG A 4 22.46 -7.34 -27.19
CA ARG A 4 22.90 -5.97 -27.46
C ARG A 4 23.01 -5.16 -26.17
N LEU A 5 22.07 -5.36 -25.26
CA LEU A 5 22.07 -4.73 -23.94
C LEU A 5 23.22 -5.25 -23.06
N ALA A 6 23.46 -6.57 -23.08
CA ALA A 6 24.55 -7.20 -22.35
C ALA A 6 25.91 -6.65 -22.79
N ARG A 7 26.17 -6.58 -24.10
CA ARG A 7 27.42 -5.98 -24.65
C ARG A 7 27.59 -4.51 -24.27
N TRP A 8 26.52 -3.72 -24.28
CA TRP A 8 26.56 -2.30 -23.90
C TRP A 8 26.82 -2.07 -22.40
N LEU A 9 26.31 -2.95 -21.54
CA LEU A 9 26.56 -2.92 -20.09
C LEU A 9 27.99 -3.37 -19.77
N GLN A 10 28.47 -4.41 -20.46
CA GLN A 10 29.80 -4.96 -20.24
C GLN A 10 30.90 -3.97 -20.62
N SER A 11 30.71 -3.16 -21.68
CA SER A 11 31.65 -2.08 -22.02
C SER A 11 31.73 -0.97 -20.95
N ARG A 12 30.84 -0.98 -19.95
CA ARG A 12 30.80 -0.07 -18.79
C ARG A 12 31.11 -0.78 -17.47
N GLY A 13 31.58 -2.04 -17.52
CA GLY A 13 31.91 -2.81 -16.32
C GLY A 13 30.70 -3.32 -15.53
N LEU A 14 29.50 -3.33 -16.11
CA LEU A 14 28.29 -3.85 -15.48
C LEU A 14 27.89 -5.20 -16.09
N ALA A 15 27.47 -6.15 -15.25
CA ALA A 15 26.94 -7.44 -15.66
C ALA A 15 25.42 -7.51 -15.48
N LEU A 16 24.72 -8.12 -16.44
CA LEU A 16 23.29 -8.35 -16.35
C LEU A 16 23.03 -9.48 -15.33
N ASN A 17 22.17 -9.22 -14.35
CA ASN A 17 21.74 -10.28 -13.44
C ASN A 17 20.70 -11.15 -14.16
N GLU A 18 21.12 -12.31 -14.64
CA GLU A 18 20.27 -13.22 -15.43
C GLU A 18 19.07 -13.74 -14.63
N THR A 19 19.23 -13.90 -13.31
CA THR A 19 18.16 -14.34 -12.39
C THR A 19 17.04 -13.30 -12.25
N LYS A 20 17.37 -12.00 -12.36
CA LYS A 20 16.41 -10.89 -12.27
C LYS A 20 15.85 -10.45 -13.62
N THR A 21 16.42 -10.89 -14.74
CA THR A 21 16.08 -10.37 -16.08
C THR A 21 15.22 -11.34 -16.89
N ARG A 22 13.91 -11.30 -16.67
CA ARG A 22 12.92 -12.06 -17.44
C ARG A 22 12.28 -11.18 -18.52
N VAL A 23 12.23 -11.66 -19.76
CA VAL A 23 11.32 -11.11 -20.78
C VAL A 23 9.96 -11.70 -20.49
N VAL A 24 9.00 -10.86 -20.11
CA VAL A 24 7.64 -11.30 -19.82
C VAL A 24 6.76 -10.84 -20.98
N GLN A 25 5.98 -11.76 -21.54
CA GLN A 25 4.89 -11.39 -22.44
C GLN A 25 3.81 -10.70 -21.60
N SER A 26 3.83 -9.37 -21.58
CA SER A 26 2.94 -8.56 -20.74
C SER A 26 1.46 -8.87 -20.97
N CYS A 27 1.11 -9.34 -22.17
CA CYS A 27 -0.25 -9.62 -22.63
C CYS A 27 -0.93 -10.80 -21.92
N GLU A 28 -0.18 -11.76 -21.39
CA GLU A 28 -0.76 -13.01 -20.84
C GLU A 28 -0.84 -13.02 -19.31
N SER A 29 0.21 -12.56 -18.62
CA SER A 29 0.32 -12.71 -17.15
C SER A 29 0.57 -11.40 -16.40
N GLY A 30 0.86 -10.31 -17.10
CA GLY A 30 1.32 -9.07 -16.48
C GLY A 30 2.69 -9.22 -15.83
N PHE A 31 3.21 -8.13 -15.25
CA PHE A 31 4.49 -8.14 -14.54
C PHE A 31 4.52 -7.11 -13.41
N GLU A 32 5.46 -7.28 -12.48
CA GLU A 32 5.70 -6.32 -11.41
C GLU A 32 6.96 -5.49 -11.65
N PHE A 33 6.88 -4.18 -11.43
CA PHE A 33 8.01 -3.26 -11.56
C PHE A 33 7.84 -2.07 -10.61
N LEU A 34 8.89 -1.74 -9.85
CA LEU A 34 8.91 -0.63 -8.87
C LEU A 34 7.75 -0.63 -7.86
N GLY A 35 7.27 -1.82 -7.49
CA GLY A 35 6.14 -1.98 -6.58
C GLY A 35 4.77 -1.81 -7.22
N PHE A 36 4.69 -1.70 -8.55
CA PHE A 36 3.46 -1.71 -9.32
C PHE A 36 3.28 -3.06 -10.02
N THR A 37 2.05 -3.50 -10.17
CA THR A 37 1.64 -4.60 -11.04
C THR A 37 0.99 -4.02 -12.29
N PHE A 38 1.52 -4.37 -13.45
CA PHE A 38 0.98 -4.02 -14.76
C PHE A 38 0.33 -5.26 -15.38
N ARG A 39 -0.93 -5.17 -15.77
CA ARG A 39 -1.65 -6.27 -16.44
C ARG A 39 -2.64 -5.74 -17.46
N TRP A 40 -2.85 -6.49 -18.54
CA TRP A 40 -3.93 -6.18 -19.47
C TRP A 40 -5.27 -6.59 -18.87
N GLN A 41 -6.27 -5.72 -19.02
CA GLN A 41 -7.65 -5.98 -18.66
C GLN A 41 -8.59 -5.45 -19.74
N GLN A 42 -9.81 -5.97 -19.77
CA GLN A 42 -10.87 -5.41 -20.58
C GLN A 42 -11.68 -4.39 -19.77
N SER A 43 -11.95 -3.23 -20.38
CA SER A 43 -12.88 -2.26 -19.84
C SER A 43 -14.32 -2.78 -19.90
N LYS A 44 -15.25 -2.10 -19.22
CA LYS A 44 -16.68 -2.42 -19.32
C LYS A 44 -17.23 -2.34 -20.76
N LYS A 45 -16.55 -1.61 -21.65
CA LYS A 45 -16.90 -1.44 -23.06
C LYS A 45 -16.16 -2.44 -23.98
N GLY A 46 -15.43 -3.40 -23.42
CA GLY A 46 -14.66 -4.40 -24.18
C GLY A 46 -13.30 -3.90 -24.70
N THR A 47 -12.98 -2.62 -24.56
CA THR A 47 -11.67 -2.08 -24.98
C THR A 47 -10.55 -2.55 -24.04
N PRO A 48 -9.46 -3.14 -24.54
CA PRO A 48 -8.32 -3.54 -23.72
C PRO A 48 -7.55 -2.31 -23.24
N TYR A 49 -7.08 -2.35 -21.99
CA TYR A 49 -6.24 -1.31 -21.39
C TYR A 49 -5.24 -1.92 -20.41
N VAL A 50 -4.18 -1.16 -20.11
CA VAL A 50 -3.19 -1.55 -19.10
C VAL A 50 -3.69 -1.10 -17.73
N HIS A 51 -4.13 -2.06 -16.92
CA HIS A 51 -4.43 -1.84 -15.51
C HIS A 51 -3.12 -1.83 -14.71
N THR A 52 -2.87 -0.72 -14.04
CA THR A 52 -1.72 -0.51 -13.16
C THR A 52 -2.20 -0.38 -11.73
N GLU A 53 -1.70 -1.20 -10.81
CA GLU A 53 -2.06 -1.12 -9.38
C GLU A 53 -0.86 -1.37 -8.46
N PRO A 54 -0.89 -0.95 -7.19
CA PRO A 54 0.15 -1.31 -6.23
C PRO A 54 0.25 -2.83 -6.08
N SER A 55 1.47 -3.35 -6.14
CA SER A 55 1.71 -4.79 -6.09
C SER A 55 1.30 -5.39 -4.75
N PRO A 56 0.98 -6.70 -4.70
CA PRO A 56 0.71 -7.40 -3.45
C PRO A 56 1.81 -7.19 -2.42
N ALA A 57 3.08 -7.25 -2.84
CA ALA A 57 4.23 -7.00 -1.98
C ALA A 57 4.25 -5.56 -1.43
N ALA A 58 3.99 -4.55 -2.28
CA ALA A 58 3.93 -3.16 -1.85
C ALA A 58 2.81 -2.90 -0.83
N LYS A 59 1.62 -3.45 -1.07
CA LYS A 59 0.48 -3.38 -0.12
C LYS A 59 0.81 -4.09 1.19
N GLN A 60 1.47 -5.24 1.14
CA GLN A 60 1.87 -5.98 2.32
C GLN A 60 2.94 -5.23 3.14
N SER A 61 3.87 -4.55 2.47
CA SER A 61 4.87 -3.71 3.14
C SER A 61 4.22 -2.61 3.99
N LEU A 62 3.23 -1.88 3.45
CA LEU A 62 2.46 -0.90 4.23
C LEU A 62 1.74 -1.56 5.42
N ARG A 63 1.08 -2.70 5.19
CA ARG A 63 0.39 -3.44 6.25
C ARG A 63 1.35 -3.85 7.37
N ASN A 64 2.56 -4.30 7.02
CA ASN A 64 3.58 -4.68 7.99
C ASN A 64 4.04 -3.47 8.81
N ARG A 65 4.29 -2.33 8.16
CA ARG A 65 4.68 -1.11 8.86
C ARG A 65 3.61 -0.63 9.83
N VAL A 66 2.35 -0.62 9.41
CA VAL A 66 1.22 -0.27 10.29
C VAL A 66 1.07 -1.27 11.44
N ARG A 67 1.31 -2.58 11.19
CA ARG A 67 1.31 -3.59 12.26
C ARG A 67 2.39 -3.31 13.31
N GLU A 68 3.58 -2.89 12.90
CA GLU A 68 4.70 -2.53 13.79
C GLU A 68 4.32 -1.36 14.70
N LEU A 69 3.77 -0.29 14.12
CA LEU A 69 3.32 0.88 14.87
C LEU A 69 2.21 0.54 15.87
N THR A 70 1.37 -0.45 15.53
CA THR A 70 0.21 -0.89 16.32
C THR A 70 0.42 -2.23 17.06
N ARG A 71 1.66 -2.62 17.36
CA ARG A 71 1.94 -3.84 18.16
C ARG A 71 1.36 -3.70 19.57
N ARG A 72 1.07 -4.82 20.24
CA ARG A 72 0.61 -4.80 21.64
C ARG A 72 1.67 -4.17 22.55
N SER A 73 2.94 -4.39 22.27
CA SER A 73 4.06 -3.81 23.02
C SER A 73 4.19 -2.29 22.88
N THR A 74 3.44 -1.64 21.98
CA THR A 74 3.49 -0.18 21.79
C THR A 74 2.35 0.55 22.48
N THR A 75 1.49 -0.13 23.25
CA THR A 75 0.32 0.53 23.89
C THR A 75 0.68 1.57 24.94
N TRP A 76 1.91 1.57 25.46
CA TRP A 76 2.42 2.62 26.35
C TRP A 76 2.60 3.96 25.65
N ARG A 77 2.79 3.97 24.33
CA ARG A 77 3.04 5.19 23.55
C ARG A 77 1.85 6.15 23.59
N VAL A 78 2.13 7.45 23.50
CA VAL A 78 1.09 8.49 23.38
C VAL A 78 0.30 8.28 22.09
N THR A 79 -1.03 8.30 22.18
CA THR A 79 -1.90 8.03 21.03
C THR A 79 -1.63 8.96 19.85
N GLY A 80 -1.49 10.27 20.11
CA GLY A 80 -1.20 11.25 19.06
C GLY A 80 0.10 10.95 18.30
N GLN A 81 1.15 10.50 18.98
CA GLN A 81 2.41 10.12 18.32
C GLN A 81 2.24 8.89 17.41
N THR A 82 1.56 7.85 17.91
CA THR A 82 1.27 6.66 17.10
C THR A 82 0.44 7.01 15.87
N VAL A 83 -0.59 7.85 16.01
CA VAL A 83 -1.44 8.27 14.87
C VAL A 83 -0.65 9.14 13.90
N HIS A 84 0.18 10.05 14.38
CA HIS A 84 1.05 10.86 13.54
C HIS A 84 1.97 9.99 12.66
N GLU A 85 2.62 8.99 13.25
CA GLU A 85 3.49 8.07 12.49
C GLU A 85 2.72 7.22 11.48
N ILE A 86 1.53 6.74 11.85
CA ILE A 86 0.66 6.03 10.92
C ILE A 86 0.33 6.94 9.73
N ASN A 87 -0.04 8.20 10.00
CA ASN A 87 -0.38 9.18 8.96
C ASN A 87 0.80 9.49 8.04
N GLN A 88 2.00 9.66 8.58
CA GLN A 88 3.21 9.89 7.78
C GLN A 88 3.45 8.73 6.80
N VAL A 89 3.36 7.50 7.30
CA VAL A 89 3.56 6.29 6.48
C VAL A 89 2.46 6.14 5.44
N THR A 90 1.18 6.27 5.82
CA THR A 90 0.07 6.09 4.89
C THR A 90 0.00 7.21 3.85
N ARG A 91 0.30 8.45 4.23
CA ARG A 91 0.35 9.59 3.31
C ARG A 91 1.49 9.46 2.31
N GLY A 92 2.70 9.13 2.78
CA GLY A 92 3.84 8.90 1.90
C GLY A 92 3.58 7.75 0.91
N TRP A 93 3.04 6.64 1.40
CA TRP A 93 2.68 5.50 0.56
C TRP A 93 1.57 5.85 -0.45
N GLY A 94 0.52 6.54 0.01
CA GLY A 94 -0.58 7.00 -0.84
C GLY A 94 -0.10 7.94 -1.95
N ASN A 95 0.79 8.89 -1.63
CA ASN A 95 1.36 9.81 -2.61
C ASN A 95 2.19 9.07 -3.68
N TYR A 96 3.01 8.09 -3.30
CA TYR A 96 3.82 7.32 -4.25
C TYR A 96 2.95 6.51 -5.22
N PHE A 97 1.85 5.93 -4.72
CA PHE A 97 0.96 5.07 -5.52
C PHE A 97 -0.22 5.81 -6.15
N ALA A 98 -0.33 7.14 -6.00
CA ALA A 98 -1.43 7.95 -6.53
C ALA A 98 -1.53 7.95 -8.06
N LEU A 99 -0.44 7.58 -8.77
CA LEU A 99 -0.41 7.47 -10.23
C LEU A 99 -1.06 6.18 -10.77
N ALA A 100 -1.43 5.23 -9.90
CA ALA A 100 -2.00 3.95 -10.29
C ALA A 100 -3.54 3.93 -10.24
N HIS A 101 -4.17 2.85 -10.70
CA HIS A 101 -5.58 2.55 -10.45
C HIS A 101 -5.74 2.15 -8.97
N TYR A 102 -5.76 3.15 -8.10
CA TYR A 102 -5.55 2.97 -6.66
C TYR A 102 -6.83 2.71 -5.86
N HIS A 103 -8.01 3.09 -6.36
CA HIS A 103 -9.25 3.16 -5.59
C HIS A 103 -9.55 1.93 -4.73
N ARG A 104 -9.49 0.73 -5.35
CA ARG A 104 -9.78 -0.53 -4.65
C ARG A 104 -8.72 -0.84 -3.59
N SER A 105 -7.45 -0.61 -3.93
CA SER A 105 -6.32 -0.85 -3.03
C SER A 105 -6.34 0.11 -1.84
N PHE A 106 -6.60 1.40 -2.07
CA PHE A 106 -6.63 2.42 -1.02
C PHE A 106 -7.79 2.19 -0.07
N ARG A 107 -8.99 1.85 -0.56
CA ARG A 107 -10.12 1.48 0.31
C ARG A 107 -9.76 0.33 1.24
N GLN A 108 -9.24 -0.77 0.69
CA GLN A 108 -8.84 -1.95 1.50
C GLN A 108 -7.75 -1.64 2.53
N LEU A 109 -6.86 -0.71 2.21
CA LEU A 109 -5.80 -0.28 3.13
C LEU A 109 -6.31 0.69 4.19
N ASN A 110 -7.18 1.64 3.86
CA ASN A 110 -7.85 2.51 4.82
C ASN A 110 -8.63 1.68 5.84
N ASP A 111 -9.42 0.70 5.39
CA ASP A 111 -10.17 -0.22 6.27
C ASP A 111 -9.23 -0.99 7.20
N PHE A 112 -8.11 -1.50 6.66
CA PHE A 112 -7.10 -2.19 7.44
C PHE A 112 -6.47 -1.28 8.50
N VAL A 113 -6.06 -0.07 8.13
CA VAL A 113 -5.42 0.90 9.03
C VAL A 113 -6.39 1.29 10.15
N ALA A 114 -7.63 1.65 9.81
CA ALA A 114 -8.66 2.00 10.78
C ALA A 114 -8.93 0.84 11.75
N HIS A 115 -9.05 -0.39 11.24
CA HIS A 115 -9.24 -1.57 12.09
C HIS A 115 -8.02 -1.81 13.01
N ARG A 116 -6.80 -1.61 12.52
CA ARG A 116 -5.57 -1.76 13.33
C ARG A 116 -5.49 -0.72 14.45
N LEU A 117 -5.74 0.55 14.14
CA LEU A 117 -5.74 1.61 15.15
C LEU A 117 -6.84 1.37 16.19
N ARG A 118 -8.05 1.02 15.75
CA ARG A 118 -9.15 0.63 16.63
C ARG A 118 -8.75 -0.48 17.60
N GLN A 119 -8.11 -1.53 17.08
CA GLN A 119 -7.67 -2.65 17.89
C GLN A 119 -6.57 -2.26 18.88
N TRP A 120 -5.69 -1.33 18.50
CA TRP A 120 -4.63 -0.81 19.36
C TRP A 120 -5.20 0.06 20.49
N LEU A 121 -6.11 0.99 20.20
CA LEU A 121 -6.81 1.82 21.19
C LEU A 121 -7.60 0.97 22.19
N TRP A 122 -8.34 -0.02 21.69
CA TRP A 122 -9.08 -0.94 22.54
C TRP A 122 -8.18 -1.66 23.55
N ARG A 123 -6.99 -2.10 23.12
CA ARG A 123 -6.00 -2.72 24.03
C ARG A 123 -5.38 -1.71 24.98
N LYS A 124 -5.01 -0.53 24.47
CA LYS A 124 -4.37 0.54 25.27
C LYS A 124 -5.23 0.97 26.45
N HIS A 125 -6.55 1.05 26.26
CA HIS A 125 -7.49 1.48 27.28
C HIS A 125 -8.11 0.33 28.09
N GLY A 126 -7.67 -0.92 27.91
CA GLY A 126 -8.16 -2.06 28.69
C GLY A 126 -9.67 -2.32 28.54
N ASN A 127 -10.28 -1.87 27.44
CA ASN A 127 -11.73 -1.92 27.26
C ASN A 127 -12.23 -3.37 27.18
N ARG A 128 -13.30 -3.70 27.91
CA ARG A 128 -13.96 -5.02 27.84
C ARG A 128 -15.17 -5.04 26.89
N SER A 129 -15.68 -3.87 26.52
CA SER A 129 -16.80 -3.72 25.59
C SER A 129 -16.36 -3.88 24.12
N GLY A 130 -17.33 -4.04 23.22
CA GLY A 130 -17.07 -4.19 21.78
C GLY A 130 -16.27 -3.02 21.19
N LYS A 131 -15.24 -3.32 20.38
CA LYS A 131 -14.31 -2.36 19.79
C LYS A 131 -14.99 -1.18 19.08
N PHE A 132 -16.07 -1.46 18.35
CA PHE A 132 -16.77 -0.48 17.52
C PHE A 132 -17.72 0.43 18.31
N LYS A 133 -18.00 0.12 19.58
CA LYS A 133 -18.89 0.93 20.42
C LYS A 133 -18.26 2.29 20.78
N HIS A 134 -16.97 2.28 21.11
CA HIS A 134 -16.24 3.47 21.55
C HIS A 134 -15.34 4.06 20.46
N TRP A 135 -14.84 3.21 19.56
CA TRP A 135 -13.84 3.58 18.55
C TRP A 135 -14.45 3.50 17.15
N THR A 136 -15.49 4.31 16.92
CA THR A 136 -16.16 4.44 15.62
C THR A 136 -15.20 5.03 14.57
N ASN A 137 -15.48 4.85 13.28
CA ASN A 137 -14.69 5.52 12.22
C ASN A 137 -14.64 7.03 12.45
N ARG A 138 -15.77 7.66 12.77
CA ARG A 138 -15.85 9.08 13.13
C ARG A 138 -14.84 9.46 14.22
N THR A 139 -14.73 8.66 15.27
CA THR A 139 -13.75 8.91 16.34
C THR A 139 -12.31 8.80 15.84
N LEU A 140 -12.00 7.80 14.99
CA LEU A 140 -10.65 7.61 14.47
C LEU A 140 -10.21 8.76 13.55
N PHE A 141 -11.09 9.18 12.64
CA PHE A 141 -10.78 10.21 11.64
C PHE A 141 -10.92 11.62 12.23
N ASP A 142 -12.02 11.92 12.91
CA ASP A 142 -12.33 13.30 13.34
C ASP A 142 -11.63 13.64 14.67
N THR A 143 -11.62 12.71 15.63
CA THR A 143 -11.06 12.97 16.97
C THR A 143 -9.56 12.70 17.02
N TYR A 144 -9.12 11.57 16.46
CA TYR A 144 -7.70 11.20 16.47
C TYR A 144 -6.93 11.70 15.24
N GLY A 145 -7.61 12.24 14.23
CA GLY A 145 -6.96 12.79 13.04
C GLY A 145 -6.32 11.71 12.16
N LEU A 146 -6.83 10.47 12.15
CA LEU A 146 -6.32 9.44 11.25
C LEU A 146 -6.45 9.90 9.80
N TYR A 147 -5.40 9.74 9.00
CA TYR A 147 -5.41 10.10 7.60
C TYR A 147 -6.12 9.02 6.76
N GLU A 148 -7.04 9.46 5.89
CA GLU A 148 -7.69 8.62 4.91
C GLU A 148 -7.07 8.85 3.52
N MET A 149 -6.49 7.80 2.92
CA MET A 149 -5.98 7.90 1.55
C MET A 149 -7.14 8.13 0.56
N PRO A 150 -6.95 8.94 -0.50
CA PRO A 150 -8.04 9.34 -1.39
C PRO A 150 -8.64 8.13 -2.11
N ILE A 151 -9.97 7.98 -2.08
CA ILE A 151 -10.68 6.90 -2.79
C ILE A 151 -11.41 7.38 -4.05
N ARG A 152 -11.32 8.67 -4.38
CA ARG A 152 -11.81 9.29 -5.62
C ARG A 152 -10.67 10.10 -6.24
N MET A 153 -10.62 10.21 -7.57
CA MET A 153 -9.73 11.19 -8.20
C MET A 153 -10.32 12.57 -7.90
N ALA A 154 -9.48 13.53 -7.53
CA ALA A 154 -9.90 14.93 -7.62
C ALA A 154 -10.16 15.19 -9.11
N SER A 155 -11.43 15.44 -9.43
CA SER A 155 -11.88 15.88 -10.75
C SER A 155 -11.38 17.29 -11.04
#